data_AF-A0A645G1E3-F1
#
_entry.id   AF-A0A645G1E3-F1
#
_cell.length_a   1.000
_cell.length_b   1.000
_cell.length_c   1.000
_cell.angle_alpha   90.00
_cell.angle_beta   90.00
_cell.angle_gamma   90.00
#
_symmetry.space_group_name_H-M   'P 1'
#
loop_
_entity.id
_entity.type
_entity.pdbx_description
1 polymer ?
#
loop_
_entity_poly.entity_id
_entity_poly.type
_entity_poly.pdbx_seq_one_letter_code
_entity_poly.pdbx_strand_id
1 'polypeptide(L)'
;METNDDLTLDEAKTLVEAHLMKATGNVADKLKGLGIAPRDLVIIGQLSTIRYDFPGDKGTFFLDKSFYQDQMDYELEFESESLEEGALIFQNFLKLHDIKVRKAKQKIERMLAYPNSTTHH
;
A
#
# COMPACT_ATOMS: atom_id res chain seq x y z
N MET A 1 0.93 0.48 -14.01
CA MET A 1 1.87 -0.65 -14.00
C MET A 1 2.66 -0.57 -12.71
N GLU A 2 2.65 -1.65 -11.94
CA GLU A 2 3.47 -1.80 -10.74
C GLU A 2 4.95 -1.94 -11.12
N THR A 3 5.87 -1.56 -10.25
CA THR A 3 7.32 -1.67 -10.49
C THR A 3 7.98 -2.09 -9.20
N ASN A 4 8.59 -3.27 -9.20
CA ASN A 4 9.09 -3.94 -8.01
C ASN A 4 10.57 -4.28 -8.15
N ASP A 5 11.29 -4.29 -7.03
CA ASP A 5 12.66 -4.76 -6.89
C ASP A 5 12.73 -5.76 -5.73
N ASP A 6 13.46 -6.85 -5.92
CA ASP A 6 13.80 -7.73 -4.82
C ASP A 6 14.82 -7.05 -3.88
N LEU A 7 14.60 -7.26 -2.59
CA LEU A 7 15.48 -6.85 -1.50
C LEU A 7 15.66 -8.02 -0.56
N THR A 8 16.90 -8.27 -0.16
CA THR A 8 17.15 -9.12 1.01
C THR A 8 16.65 -8.42 2.28
N LEU A 9 16.36 -9.19 3.33
CA LEU A 9 15.93 -8.61 4.61
C LEU A 9 16.98 -7.65 5.18
N ASP A 10 18.27 -7.97 5.04
CA ASP A 10 19.36 -7.15 5.58
C ASP A 10 19.55 -5.85 4.78
N GLU A 11 19.43 -5.90 3.45
CA GLU A 11 19.40 -4.69 2.62
C GLU A 11 18.21 -3.82 2.95
N ALA A 12 17.01 -4.41 3.08
CA ALA A 12 15.80 -3.66 3.41
C ALA A 12 15.93 -2.94 4.76
N LYS A 13 16.45 -3.63 5.79
CA LYS A 13 16.72 -3.02 7.10
C LYS A 13 17.73 -1.88 7.00
N THR A 14 18.84 -2.11 6.30
CA THR A 14 19.89 -1.09 6.12
C THR A 14 19.33 0.17 5.45
N LEU A 15 18.52 0.01 4.41
CA LEU A 15 17.88 1.11 3.69
C LEU A 15 16.90 1.89 4.57
N VAL A 16 16.06 1.17 5.32
CA VAL A 16 15.10 1.79 6.25
C VAL A 16 15.82 2.56 7.36
N GLU A 17 16.84 1.96 7.99
CA GLU A 17 17.64 2.62 9.04
C GLU A 17 18.38 3.85 8.51
N ALA A 18 18.96 3.76 7.32
CA ALA A 18 19.68 4.86 6.68
C ALA A 18 18.74 5.94 6.10
N HIS A 19 17.42 5.71 6.11
CA HIS A 19 16.43 6.56 5.44
C HIS A 19 16.74 6.75 3.94
N LEU A 20 17.19 5.68 3.29
CA LEU A 20 17.59 5.67 1.88
C LEU A 20 16.71 4.73 1.07
N MET A 21 16.64 5.01 -0.23
CA MET A 21 16.08 4.09 -1.23
C MET A 21 17.21 3.35 -1.96
N LYS A 22 16.91 2.14 -2.47
CA LYS A 22 17.82 1.41 -3.34
C LYS A 22 18.17 2.30 -4.54
N ALA A 23 19.46 2.56 -4.74
CA ALA A 23 19.93 3.50 -5.76
C ALA A 23 19.93 2.92 -7.20
N THR A 24 19.69 1.61 -7.32
CA THR A 24 19.70 0.86 -8.58
C THR A 24 18.52 -0.11 -8.61
N GLY A 25 18.18 -0.62 -9.80
CA GLY A 25 17.04 -1.54 -9.99
C GLY A 25 15.87 -0.88 -10.70
N ASN A 26 14.80 -1.65 -10.86
CA ASN A 26 13.63 -1.26 -11.65
C ASN A 26 12.97 0.01 -11.12
N VAL A 27 12.86 0.15 -9.79
CA VAL A 27 12.25 1.31 -9.14
C VAL A 27 13.12 2.55 -9.34
N ALA A 28 14.44 2.44 -9.15
CA ALA A 28 15.37 3.55 -9.34
C ALA A 28 15.39 4.04 -10.80
N ASP A 29 15.38 3.11 -11.76
CA ASP A 29 15.33 3.43 -13.20
C ASP A 29 14.00 4.08 -13.58
N LYS A 30 12.89 3.61 -13.00
CA LYS A 30 11.57 4.22 -13.19
C LYS A 30 11.53 5.66 -12.67
N LEU A 31 12.05 5.89 -11.47
CA LEU A 31 12.16 7.24 -10.87
C LEU A 31 13.02 8.16 -11.73
N LYS A 32 14.17 7.67 -12.20
CA LYS A 32 15.05 8.42 -13.12
C LYS A 32 14.35 8.78 -14.42
N GLY A 33 13.56 7.86 -14.99
CA GLY A 33 12.73 8.13 -16.17
C GLY A 33 11.65 9.19 -15.94
N LEU A 34 11.24 9.40 -14.69
CA LEU A 34 10.35 10.49 -14.27
C LEU A 34 11.10 11.78 -13.88
N GLY A 35 12.43 11.81 -13.99
CA GLY A 35 13.25 12.96 -13.59
C GLY A 35 13.45 13.10 -12.08
N ILE A 36 13.17 12.05 -11.30
CA ILE A 36 13.28 12.04 -9.84
C ILE A 36 14.56 11.29 -9.45
N ALA A 37 15.47 11.93 -8.71
CA ALA A 37 16.62 11.23 -8.17
C ALA A 37 16.22 10.52 -6.85
N PRO A 38 16.58 9.24 -6.64
CA PRO A 38 16.23 8.52 -5.41
C PRO A 38 16.68 9.21 -4.11
N ARG A 39 17.79 9.96 -4.17
CA ARG A 39 18.33 10.74 -3.04
C ARG A 39 17.47 11.95 -2.64
N ASP A 40 16.57 12.40 -3.53
CA ASP A 40 15.70 13.54 -3.28
C ASP A 40 14.39 13.10 -2.57
N LEU A 41 14.19 11.79 -2.43
CA LEU A 41 13.04 11.23 -1.71
C LEU A 41 13.22 11.36 -0.21
N VAL A 42 12.15 11.75 0.46
CA VAL A 42 12.06 11.82 1.91
C VAL A 42 11.03 10.81 2.42
N ILE A 43 11.31 10.21 3.58
CA ILE A 43 10.35 9.34 4.25
C ILE A 43 9.25 10.22 4.85
N ILE A 44 8.01 9.98 4.40
CA ILE A 44 6.83 10.75 4.83
C ILE A 44 6.01 10.04 5.92
N GLY A 45 6.35 8.79 6.23
CA GLY A 45 5.66 8.01 7.25
C GLY A 45 5.87 6.52 7.07
N GLN A 46 5.30 5.76 8.01
CA GLN A 46 5.30 4.30 8.02
C GLN A 46 3.88 3.82 8.29
N LEU A 47 3.46 2.81 7.53
CA LEU A 47 2.20 2.10 7.72
C LEU A 47 2.48 0.61 7.67
N SER A 48 1.93 -0.14 8.62
CA SER A 48 2.04 -1.59 8.67
C SER A 48 0.68 -2.22 8.43
N THR A 49 0.62 -3.31 7.67
CA THR A 49 -0.62 -4.00 7.35
C THR A 49 -0.46 -5.49 7.65
N ILE A 50 -1.39 -6.04 8.41
CA ILE A 50 -1.62 -7.49 8.45
C ILE A 50 -2.63 -7.79 7.36
N ARG A 51 -2.24 -8.61 6.38
CA ARG A 51 -3.07 -8.96 5.23
C ARG A 51 -3.50 -10.42 5.31
N TYR A 52 -4.79 -10.65 5.15
CA TYR A 52 -5.37 -11.98 4.95
C TYR A 52 -5.93 -12.05 3.53
N ASP A 53 -5.43 -12.98 2.73
CA ASP A 53 -5.96 -13.25 1.39
C ASP A 53 -6.91 -14.45 1.40
N PHE A 54 -7.94 -14.39 0.54
CA PHE A 54 -8.82 -15.53 0.29
C PHE A 54 -9.34 -15.51 -1.15
N PRO A 55 -9.55 -16.68 -1.78
CA PRO A 55 -9.95 -16.75 -3.18
C PRO A 55 -11.36 -16.19 -3.39
N GLY A 56 -11.52 -15.40 -4.45
CA GLY A 56 -12.81 -15.02 -5.01
C GLY A 56 -13.00 -15.62 -6.40
N ASP A 57 -14.18 -15.44 -6.98
CA ASP A 57 -14.38 -15.79 -8.39
C ASP A 57 -13.52 -14.88 -9.25
N LYS A 58 -12.65 -15.44 -10.10
CA LYS A 58 -11.76 -14.71 -11.02
C LYS A 58 -10.89 -13.61 -10.38
N GLY A 59 -10.56 -13.76 -9.11
CA GLY A 59 -9.73 -12.81 -8.39
C GLY A 59 -9.44 -13.23 -6.95
N THR A 60 -8.84 -12.33 -6.20
CA THR A 60 -8.47 -12.56 -4.80
C THR A 60 -8.98 -11.41 -3.95
N PHE A 61 -9.61 -11.76 -2.83
CA PHE A 61 -9.95 -10.77 -1.80
C PHE A 61 -8.79 -10.61 -0.84
N PHE A 62 -8.58 -9.39 -0.38
CA PHE A 62 -7.63 -9.06 0.67
C PHE A 62 -8.35 -8.33 1.80
N LEU A 63 -8.25 -8.87 3.00
CA LEU A 63 -8.65 -8.19 4.23
C LEU A 63 -7.41 -7.65 4.93
N ASP A 64 -7.30 -6.33 4.92
CA ASP A 64 -6.20 -5.60 5.49
C ASP A 64 -6.59 -5.03 6.85
N LYS A 65 -5.74 -5.26 7.84
CA LYS A 65 -5.73 -4.54 9.11
C LYS A 65 -4.50 -3.65 9.13
N SER A 66 -4.69 -2.35 8.94
CA SER A 66 -3.61 -1.38 8.86
C SER A 66 -3.41 -0.62 10.17
N PHE A 67 -2.16 -0.35 10.49
CA PHE A 67 -1.70 0.40 11.65
C PHE A 67 -0.82 1.55 11.19
N TYR A 68 -1.14 2.75 11.65
CA TYR A 68 -0.35 3.95 11.41
C TYR A 68 -0.59 4.91 12.56
N GLN A 69 0.50 5.37 13.19
CA GLN A 69 0.42 6.10 14.46
C GLN A 69 -0.41 5.35 15.51
N ASP A 70 -1.34 6.04 16.17
CA ASP A 70 -2.32 5.53 17.10
C ASP A 70 -3.61 5.03 16.41
N GLN A 71 -3.66 5.08 15.08
CA GLN A 71 -4.81 4.67 14.29
C GLN A 71 -4.71 3.20 13.88
N MET A 72 -5.89 2.58 13.79
CA MET A 72 -6.07 1.25 13.27
C MET A 72 -7.36 1.21 12.47
N ASP A 73 -7.27 0.75 11.22
CA ASP A 73 -8.42 0.58 10.34
C ASP A 73 -8.42 -0.78 9.63
N TYR A 74 -9.56 -1.08 9.00
CA TYR A 74 -9.75 -2.28 8.20
C TYR A 74 -10.19 -1.91 6.80
N GLU A 75 -9.67 -2.63 5.81
CA GLU A 75 -9.98 -2.44 4.41
C GLU A 75 -10.18 -3.80 3.73
N LEU A 76 -11.23 -3.92 2.92
CA LEU A 76 -11.45 -5.08 2.07
C LEU A 76 -11.20 -4.66 0.62
N GLU A 77 -10.24 -5.31 -0.03
CA GLU A 77 -9.86 -5.10 -1.42
C GLU A 77 -10.20 -6.35 -2.25
N PHE A 78 -10.39 -6.17 -3.55
CA PHE A 78 -10.53 -7.27 -4.50
C PHE A 78 -9.68 -6.97 -5.72
N GLU A 79 -8.79 -7.91 -6.05
CA GLU A 79 -7.91 -7.82 -7.21
C GLU A 79 -8.34 -8.83 -8.27
N SER A 80 -8.54 -8.33 -9.49
CA SER A 80 -8.92 -9.11 -10.66
C SER A 80 -8.32 -8.50 -11.91
N GLU A 81 -8.21 -9.30 -12.98
CA GLU A 81 -7.65 -8.84 -14.26
C GLU A 81 -8.58 -7.81 -14.96
N SER A 82 -9.89 -7.95 -14.78
CA SER A 82 -10.90 -7.04 -15.33
C SER A 82 -11.50 -6.17 -14.24
N LEU A 83 -11.44 -4.85 -14.43
CA LEU A 83 -12.03 -3.87 -13.51
C LEU A 83 -13.56 -3.99 -13.46
N GLU A 84 -14.21 -4.18 -14.62
CA GLU A 84 -15.67 -4.24 -14.72
C GLU A 84 -16.22 -5.51 -14.07
N GLU A 85 -15.62 -6.66 -14.38
CA GLU A 85 -16.01 -7.93 -13.78
C GLU A 85 -15.69 -7.97 -12.29
N GLY A 86 -14.51 -7.48 -11.89
CA GLY A 86 -14.13 -7.40 -10.49
C GLY A 86 -15.05 -6.51 -9.66
N ALA A 87 -15.48 -5.37 -10.22
CA ALA A 87 -16.44 -4.50 -9.55
C ALA A 87 -17.78 -5.19 -9.31
N LEU A 88 -18.28 -5.99 -10.26
CA LEU A 88 -19.52 -6.76 -10.10
C LEU A 88 -19.39 -7.85 -9.03
N ILE A 89 -18.30 -8.61 -9.07
CA ILE A 89 -18.01 -9.68 -8.09
C ILE A 89 -17.88 -9.09 -6.68
N PHE A 90 -17.14 -8.00 -6.55
CA PHE A 90 -16.96 -7.29 -5.30
C PHE A 90 -18.30 -6.77 -4.74
N GLN A 91 -19.12 -6.13 -5.57
CA GLN A 91 -20.45 -5.65 -5.14
C GLN A 91 -21.37 -6.78 -4.69
N ASN A 92 -21.35 -7.91 -5.40
CA ASN A 92 -22.12 -9.09 -5.02
C ASN A 92 -21.66 -9.67 -3.68
N PHE A 93 -20.35 -9.75 -3.45
CA PHE A 93 -19.78 -10.16 -2.17
C PHE A 93 -20.23 -9.25 -1.02
N LEU A 94 -20.10 -7.92 -1.19
CA LEU A 94 -20.52 -6.95 -0.19
C LEU A 94 -22.02 -7.10 0.14
N LYS A 95 -22.87 -7.26 -0.88
CA LYS A 95 -24.31 -7.45 -0.72
C LYS A 95 -24.65 -8.76 0.01
N LEU A 96 -23.97 -9.85 -0.33
CA LEU A 96 -24.18 -11.17 0.27
C LEU A 96 -23.86 -11.16 1.78
N HIS A 97 -22.84 -10.41 2.17
CA HIS A 97 -22.36 -10.32 3.55
C HIS A 97 -22.90 -9.10 4.32
N ASP A 98 -23.87 -8.36 3.75
CA ASP A 98 -24.44 -7.13 4.32
C ASP A 98 -23.38 -6.07 4.71
N ILE A 99 -22.32 -5.97 3.90
CA ILE A 99 -21.24 -5.01 4.09
C ILE A 99 -21.61 -3.72 3.35
N LYS A 100 -21.74 -2.62 4.11
CA LYS A 100 -22.05 -1.30 3.54
C LYS A 100 -20.87 -0.76 2.74
N VAL A 101 -21.12 -0.41 1.48
CA VAL A 101 -20.16 0.30 0.62
C VAL A 101 -19.84 1.66 1.23
N ARG A 102 -18.54 1.99 1.31
CA ARG A 102 -18.03 3.29 1.72
C ARG A 102 -16.95 3.71 0.75
N LYS A 103 -16.86 5.00 0.42
CA LYS A 103 -15.70 5.50 -0.32
C LYS A 103 -14.47 5.37 0.57
N ALA A 104 -13.53 4.52 0.18
CA ALA A 104 -12.24 4.40 0.85
C ALA A 104 -11.26 5.42 0.28
N LYS A 105 -10.50 6.10 1.16
CA LYS A 105 -9.32 6.87 0.78
C LYS A 105 -8.12 5.94 0.70
N GLN A 106 -7.15 6.21 -0.16
CA GLN A 106 -5.92 5.40 -0.24
C GLN A 106 -5.20 5.35 1.11
N LYS A 107 -4.55 4.22 1.44
CA LYS A 107 -3.78 4.03 2.68
C LYS A 107 -2.83 5.19 3.00
N ILE A 108 -2.10 5.69 1.99
CA ILE A 108 -1.19 6.83 2.14
C ILE A 108 -1.94 8.12 2.52
N GLU A 109 -3.11 8.39 1.92
CA GLU A 109 -3.93 9.55 2.29
C GLU A 109 -4.47 9.43 3.71
N ARG A 110 -4.84 8.21 4.15
CA ARG A 110 -5.28 7.96 5.52
C ARG A 110 -4.15 8.23 6.50
N MET A 111 -2.97 7.67 6.26
CA MET A 111 -1.77 7.88 7.08
C MET A 111 -1.40 9.36 7.19
N LEU A 112 -1.36 10.09 6.06
CA LEU A 112 -0.99 11.51 6.04
C LEU A 112 -2.00 12.43 6.73
N ALA A 113 -3.27 12.00 6.86
CA ALA A 113 -4.27 12.75 7.62
C ALA A 113 -4.05 12.67 9.15
N TYR A 114 -3.21 11.74 9.61
CA TYR A 114 -2.78 11.60 11.00
C TYR A 114 -1.25 11.72 11.07
N PRO A 115 -0.69 12.90 10.76
CA PRO A 115 0.75 13.08 10.81
C PRO A 115 1.23 12.92 12.25
N ASN A 116 2.39 12.29 12.42
CA ASN A 116 3.10 12.32 13.68
C ASN A 116 3.24 13.77 14.14
N SER A 117 2.77 14.09 15.34
CA SER A 117 3.19 15.30 16.04
C SER A 117 4.63 15.10 16.53
N THR A 118 5.57 14.93 15.59
CA THR A 118 7.00 14.98 15.85
C THR A 118 7.50 16.26 15.22
N THR A 119 7.44 17.34 16.00
CA THR A 119 8.31 18.49 15.81
C THR A 119 9.74 17.97 15.92
N HIS A 120 10.38 17.67 14.79
CA HIS A 120 11.83 17.55 14.77
C HIS A 120 12.38 18.97 14.85
N HIS A 121 12.84 19.33 16.05
CA HIS A 121 13.76 20.45 16.28
C HIS A 121 15.13 20.14 15.69
#